data_AF-A0AAE0WQF4-F1
#
_entry.id   AF-A0AAE0WQF4-F1
#
_cell.length_a   1.000
_cell.length_b   1.000
_cell.length_c   1.000
_cell.angle_alpha   90.00
_cell.angle_beta   90.00
_cell.angle_gamma   90.00
#
_symmetry.space_group_name_H-M   'P 1'
#
loop_
_entity.id
_entity.type
_entity.pdbx_description
1 polymer ?
#
loop_
_entity_poly.entity_id
_entity_poly.type
_entity_poly.pdbx_seq_one_letter_code
_entity_poly.pdbx_strand_id
1 'polypeptide(L)'
;MSFQDEQMSTGSSPSLVPSDCSSPDLPTSSSQSSLESLSETNLFALEDAVHNDGYILVVGGLGYIGSHTCLELLNDGHNVIVVDSLSNSFESTLVSIRALATKHWAAQGRRSPIIVLYKIDYRSASMRAVLGRYVLENDSNQLSSIRGVIHFAAYKSVEESTIRPLDYYLNNVAGLIDFLGLLEVFGIFSFVFSSSATVYGSTMNRGAPLHEEHLVHHETKVEGGSDETTHLVPGITGLTSPYGRTKYFCEAILADVAHANPAWRMTALRYFNPVGLTLLGATLRRLAPRCPDPTITPSAHTILVPAQAQP
;
A
#
# COMPACT_ATOMS: atom_id res chain seq x y z
N MET A 1 -47.66 14.41 33.96
CA MET A 1 -49.01 14.55 33.38
C MET A 1 -48.77 14.90 31.91
N SER A 2 -48.95 14.02 30.90
CA SER A 2 -50.17 13.29 30.47
C SER A 2 -51.29 14.29 30.12
N PHE A 3 -51.91 14.33 28.94
CA PHE A 3 -52.23 13.33 27.89
C PHE A 3 -52.03 13.96 26.46
N GLN A 4 -51.85 13.23 25.34
CA GLN A 4 -52.88 12.62 24.43
C GLN A 4 -54.13 13.48 24.21
N ASP A 5 -54.86 13.42 23.10
CA ASP A 5 -54.72 12.94 21.71
C ASP A 5 -55.98 13.50 21.00
N GLU A 6 -56.00 13.72 19.68
CA GLU A 6 -57.30 13.64 18.97
C GLU A 6 -57.17 13.18 17.52
N GLN A 7 -58.00 12.20 17.15
CA GLN A 7 -58.06 11.54 15.85
C GLN A 7 -59.30 11.97 15.05
N MET A 8 -59.38 11.42 13.83
CA MET A 8 -60.52 11.24 12.89
C MET A 8 -60.37 12.09 11.61
N SER A 9 -60.76 11.61 10.42
CA SER A 9 -61.72 10.56 10.09
C SER A 9 -61.37 9.73 8.84
N THR A 10 -61.78 8.46 8.94
CA THR A 10 -62.07 7.37 8.00
C THR A 10 -62.53 7.64 6.55
N GLY A 11 -62.28 6.67 5.65
CA GLY A 11 -62.93 6.53 4.32
C GLY A 11 -62.32 5.38 3.47
N SER A 12 -63.13 4.58 2.76
CA SER A 12 -62.74 3.23 2.27
C SER A 12 -62.86 2.98 0.74
N SER A 13 -61.97 2.11 0.22
CA SER A 13 -61.98 1.15 -0.93
C SER A 13 -63.25 0.90 -1.80
N PRO A 14 -63.18 0.21 -2.98
CA PRO A 14 -62.07 -0.02 -3.95
C PRO A 14 -62.43 -0.06 -5.49
N SER A 15 -61.41 -0.29 -6.33
CA SER A 15 -61.41 -1.03 -7.63
C SER A 15 -62.01 -0.45 -8.93
N LEU A 16 -61.26 -0.59 -10.05
CA LEU A 16 -61.69 -1.12 -11.38
C LEU A 16 -60.51 -1.16 -12.39
N VAL A 17 -60.54 -2.13 -13.33
CA VAL A 17 -59.66 -2.26 -14.53
C VAL A 17 -60.58 -2.27 -15.77
N PRO A 18 -60.16 -1.77 -16.95
CA PRO A 18 -59.43 -2.58 -17.97
C PRO A 18 -58.31 -1.72 -18.64
N SER A 19 -57.75 -1.92 -19.85
CA SER A 19 -57.97 -2.84 -21.00
C SER A 19 -56.68 -3.02 -21.84
N ASP A 20 -56.65 -4.01 -22.73
CA ASP A 20 -55.58 -4.26 -23.72
C ASP A 20 -55.45 -3.21 -24.84
N CYS A 21 -54.27 -3.16 -25.47
CA CYS A 21 -54.06 -2.78 -26.88
C CYS A 21 -52.75 -3.38 -27.42
N SER A 22 -52.75 -3.87 -28.67
CA SER A 22 -51.70 -4.76 -29.23
C SER A 22 -50.59 -4.08 -30.06
N SER A 23 -49.56 -4.88 -30.39
CA SER A 23 -48.24 -4.56 -30.99
C SER A 23 -48.24 -3.91 -32.40
N PRO A 24 -47.05 -3.50 -32.90
CA PRO A 24 -46.35 -4.38 -33.85
C PRO A 24 -44.82 -4.53 -33.65
N ASP A 25 -44.25 -5.57 -34.29
CA ASP A 25 -42.86 -6.04 -34.20
C ASP A 25 -41.85 -5.38 -35.18
N LEU A 26 -40.57 -5.77 -35.00
CA LEU A 26 -39.39 -5.75 -35.91
C LEU A 26 -38.39 -4.57 -35.80
N PRO A 27 -37.08 -4.77 -36.11
CA PRO A 27 -36.36 -6.03 -36.40
C PRO A 27 -35.15 -6.29 -35.48
N THR A 28 -34.72 -7.55 -35.42
CA THR A 28 -33.44 -7.98 -34.83
C THR A 28 -32.28 -7.88 -35.82
N SER A 29 -31.16 -7.24 -35.43
CA SER A 29 -29.85 -7.53 -36.02
C SER A 29 -28.68 -7.24 -35.06
N SER A 30 -27.70 -8.13 -35.11
CA SER A 30 -26.52 -8.26 -34.26
C SER A 30 -25.49 -7.14 -34.38
N SER A 31 -24.92 -6.69 -33.25
CA SER A 31 -23.48 -6.29 -33.12
C SER A 31 -23.04 -5.83 -31.70
N GLN A 32 -23.62 -6.39 -30.62
CA GLN A 32 -23.15 -6.13 -29.24
C GLN A 32 -22.94 -7.44 -28.46
N SER A 33 -21.89 -8.18 -28.80
CA SER A 33 -21.51 -9.42 -28.09
C SER A 33 -20.04 -9.78 -28.29
N SER A 34 -19.12 -8.87 -27.98
CA SER A 34 -17.67 -9.10 -28.02
C SER A 34 -16.92 -8.08 -27.16
N LEU A 35 -17.11 -8.15 -25.83
CA LEU A 35 -16.23 -7.55 -24.80
C LEU A 35 -16.62 -7.93 -23.35
N GLU A 36 -17.82 -8.47 -23.13
CA GLU A 36 -18.28 -8.95 -21.81
C GLU A 36 -18.41 -10.48 -21.77
N SER A 37 -17.30 -11.18 -21.53
CA SER A 37 -17.24 -12.55 -20.96
C SER A 37 -15.79 -13.08 -20.92
N LEU A 38 -14.92 -12.39 -20.19
CA LEU A 38 -13.73 -13.07 -19.65
C LEU A 38 -14.22 -13.92 -18.48
N SER A 39 -14.49 -15.20 -18.74
CA SER A 39 -14.95 -16.16 -17.73
C SER A 39 -13.92 -16.33 -16.62
N GLU A 40 -14.38 -16.65 -15.40
CA GLU A 40 -13.51 -16.93 -14.25
C GLU A 40 -12.49 -18.05 -14.56
N THR A 41 -12.83 -18.97 -15.48
CA THR A 41 -11.96 -20.02 -15.99
C THR A 41 -10.64 -19.48 -16.59
N ASN A 42 -10.66 -18.31 -17.24
CA ASN A 42 -9.45 -17.66 -17.76
C ASN A 42 -8.64 -16.96 -16.65
N LEU A 43 -9.25 -16.64 -15.50
CA LEU A 43 -8.54 -16.13 -14.34
C LEU A 43 -7.74 -17.25 -13.67
N PHE A 44 -8.37 -18.41 -13.43
CA PHE A 44 -7.70 -19.61 -12.91
C PHE A 44 -6.61 -20.15 -13.84
N ALA A 45 -6.86 -20.20 -15.17
CA ALA A 45 -5.83 -20.58 -16.14
C ALA A 45 -4.64 -19.59 -16.21
N LEU A 46 -4.85 -18.33 -15.78
CA LEU A 46 -3.80 -17.34 -15.58
C LEU A 46 -3.12 -17.41 -14.20
N GLU A 47 -3.65 -18.19 -13.24
CA GLU A 47 -3.03 -18.46 -11.94
C GLU A 47 -2.11 -19.70 -12.02
N ASP A 48 -2.55 -20.75 -12.71
CA ASP A 48 -1.78 -22.00 -12.89
C ASP A 48 -0.46 -21.79 -13.66
N ALA A 49 -0.42 -20.84 -14.60
CA ALA A 49 0.74 -20.59 -15.47
C ALA A 49 1.89 -19.78 -14.83
N VAL A 50 1.81 -19.41 -13.54
CA VAL A 50 2.71 -18.41 -12.90
C VAL A 50 3.62 -18.99 -11.81
N HIS A 51 3.66 -20.31 -11.65
CA HIS A 51 4.27 -20.99 -10.51
C HIS A 51 5.81 -20.88 -10.34
N ASN A 52 6.50 -19.99 -11.07
CA ASN A 52 7.95 -19.74 -10.92
C ASN A 52 8.37 -18.26 -10.83
N ASP A 53 7.50 -17.31 -11.19
CA ASP A 53 7.87 -15.88 -11.16
C ASP A 53 7.71 -15.28 -9.75
N GLY A 54 8.68 -14.47 -9.34
CA GLY A 54 8.65 -13.81 -8.03
C GLY A 54 7.67 -12.64 -7.96
N TYR A 55 7.06 -12.46 -6.79
CA TYR A 55 6.14 -11.35 -6.51
C TYR A 55 6.72 -10.34 -5.50
N ILE A 56 6.33 -9.07 -5.64
CA ILE A 56 6.48 -8.04 -4.60
C ILE A 56 5.11 -7.79 -3.97
N LEU A 57 5.02 -7.92 -2.65
CA LEU A 57 3.80 -7.65 -1.88
C LEU A 57 3.76 -6.17 -1.48
N VAL A 58 2.75 -5.43 -1.93
CA VAL A 58 2.57 -4.01 -1.62
C VAL A 58 1.32 -3.83 -0.75
N VAL A 59 1.53 -3.55 0.54
CA VAL A 59 0.47 -3.36 1.53
C VAL A 59 0.11 -1.87 1.59
N GLY A 60 -1.17 -1.52 1.37
CA GLY A 60 -1.62 -0.15 1.10
C GLY A 60 -1.36 0.30 -0.35
N GLY A 61 -1.24 -0.66 -1.27
CA GLY A 61 -0.82 -0.44 -2.66
C GLY A 61 -1.79 0.31 -3.56
N LEU A 62 -3.03 0.59 -3.15
CA LEU A 62 -3.95 1.48 -3.90
C LEU A 62 -4.01 2.91 -3.31
N GLY A 63 -3.34 3.15 -2.19
CA GLY A 63 -3.11 4.49 -1.67
C GLY A 63 -2.23 5.35 -2.60
N TYR A 64 -2.12 6.65 -2.30
CA TYR A 64 -1.42 7.63 -3.14
C TYR A 64 0.02 7.20 -3.54
N ILE A 65 0.90 6.93 -2.56
CA ILE A 65 2.30 6.51 -2.87
C ILE A 65 2.34 5.05 -3.37
N GLY A 66 1.52 4.18 -2.78
CA GLY A 66 1.47 2.76 -3.12
C GLY A 66 1.08 2.51 -4.58
N SER A 67 0.12 3.26 -5.12
CA SER A 67 -0.37 3.08 -6.50
C SER A 67 0.68 3.45 -7.55
N HIS A 68 1.42 4.53 -7.32
CA HIS A 68 2.59 4.89 -8.12
C HIS A 68 3.68 3.81 -8.02
N THR A 69 3.97 3.33 -6.81
CA THR A 69 4.97 2.27 -6.60
C THR A 69 4.59 0.97 -7.30
N CYS A 70 3.32 0.57 -7.25
CA CYS A 70 2.81 -0.58 -8.00
C CYS A 70 2.99 -0.41 -9.52
N LEU A 71 2.77 0.81 -10.06
CA LEU A 71 2.97 1.07 -11.48
C LEU A 71 4.46 0.97 -11.86
N GLU A 72 5.37 1.54 -11.09
CA GLU A 72 6.81 1.46 -11.41
C GLU A 72 7.36 0.04 -11.26
N LEU A 73 6.93 -0.72 -10.24
CA LEU A 73 7.25 -2.15 -10.12
C LEU A 73 6.79 -2.95 -11.35
N LEU A 74 5.57 -2.68 -11.85
CA LEU A 74 5.07 -3.30 -13.07
C LEU A 74 5.86 -2.86 -14.30
N ASN A 75 6.24 -1.59 -14.42
CA ASN A 75 7.07 -1.09 -15.53
C ASN A 75 8.48 -1.71 -15.54
N ASP A 76 9.04 -2.03 -14.37
CA ASP A 76 10.35 -2.68 -14.22
C ASP A 76 10.29 -4.21 -14.42
N GLY A 77 9.08 -4.79 -14.48
CA GLY A 77 8.86 -6.19 -14.85
C GLY A 77 8.45 -7.11 -13.69
N HIS A 78 8.25 -6.56 -12.49
CA HIS A 78 7.85 -7.34 -11.33
C HIS A 78 6.35 -7.67 -11.33
N ASN A 79 6.00 -8.90 -10.92
CA ASN A 79 4.63 -9.21 -10.54
C ASN A 79 4.32 -8.60 -9.16
N VAL A 80 3.10 -8.06 -9.00
CA VAL A 80 2.71 -7.30 -7.81
C VAL A 80 1.48 -7.94 -7.14
N ILE A 81 1.56 -8.16 -5.83
CA ILE A 81 0.41 -8.50 -4.99
C ILE A 81 0.05 -7.25 -4.21
N VAL A 82 -1.18 -6.77 -4.31
CA VAL A 82 -1.67 -5.63 -3.52
C VAL A 82 -2.57 -6.15 -2.41
N VAL A 83 -2.30 -5.72 -1.17
CA VAL A 83 -3.21 -5.88 -0.04
C VAL A 83 -3.66 -4.50 0.38
N ASP A 84 -4.95 -4.20 0.28
CA ASP A 84 -5.51 -2.88 0.60
C ASP A 84 -6.95 -3.02 1.13
N SER A 85 -7.27 -2.34 2.23
CA SER A 85 -8.60 -2.39 2.83
C SER A 85 -9.61 -1.42 2.20
N LEU A 86 -9.16 -0.60 1.24
CA LEU A 86 -9.96 0.47 0.59
C LEU A 86 -10.46 1.56 1.55
N SER A 87 -9.95 1.62 2.78
CA SER A 87 -10.35 2.59 3.80
C SER A 87 -10.00 4.05 3.47
N ASN A 88 -9.02 4.27 2.58
CA ASN A 88 -8.61 5.60 2.09
C ASN A 88 -8.02 5.50 0.66
N SER A 89 -8.59 4.62 -0.16
CA SER A 89 -8.19 4.33 -1.53
C SER A 89 -9.39 3.86 -2.36
N PHE A 90 -9.23 3.75 -3.68
CA PHE A 90 -10.33 3.37 -4.59
C PHE A 90 -9.91 2.20 -5.48
N GLU A 91 -10.84 1.28 -5.74
CA GLU A 91 -10.60 0.15 -6.64
C GLU A 91 -10.36 0.58 -8.10
N SER A 92 -10.92 1.72 -8.52
CA SER A 92 -10.63 2.34 -9.82
C SER A 92 -9.15 2.71 -10.02
N THR A 93 -8.39 2.85 -8.93
CA THR A 93 -6.93 2.99 -8.99
C THR A 93 -6.27 1.73 -9.58
N LEU A 94 -6.75 0.52 -9.24
CA LEU A 94 -6.23 -0.73 -9.82
C LEU A 94 -6.46 -0.80 -11.33
N VAL A 95 -7.64 -0.37 -11.80
CA VAL A 95 -7.97 -0.29 -13.22
C VAL A 95 -7.01 0.66 -13.94
N SER A 96 -6.72 1.80 -13.33
CA SER A 96 -5.79 2.81 -13.84
C SER A 96 -4.35 2.28 -13.93
N ILE A 97 -3.86 1.59 -12.88
CA ILE A 97 -2.54 0.95 -12.86
C ILE A 97 -2.42 -0.10 -13.98
N ARG A 98 -3.42 -1.00 -14.08
CA ARG A 98 -3.44 -2.06 -15.12
C ARG A 98 -3.42 -1.48 -16.54
N ALA A 99 -4.21 -0.44 -16.80
CA ALA A 99 -4.23 0.23 -18.11
C ALA A 99 -2.89 0.91 -18.45
N LEU A 100 -2.26 1.56 -17.46
CA LEU A 100 -0.95 2.21 -17.62
C LEU A 100 0.17 1.20 -17.89
N ALA A 101 0.29 0.15 -17.07
CA ALA A 101 1.29 -0.91 -17.25
C ALA A 101 1.09 -1.65 -18.59
N THR A 102 -0.16 -1.99 -18.94
CA THR A 102 -0.46 -2.63 -20.24
C THR A 102 -0.01 -1.76 -21.41
N LYS A 103 -0.24 -0.43 -21.35
CA LYS A 103 0.22 0.51 -22.38
C LYS A 103 1.75 0.59 -22.44
N HIS A 104 2.43 0.62 -21.30
CA HIS A 104 3.90 0.65 -21.21
C HIS A 104 4.53 -0.57 -21.90
N TRP A 105 4.04 -1.77 -21.60
CA TRP A 105 4.58 -3.01 -22.16
C TRP A 105 4.17 -3.28 -23.60
N ALA A 106 2.95 -2.90 -24.00
CA ALA A 106 2.50 -3.00 -25.38
C ALA A 106 3.35 -2.15 -26.34
N ALA A 107 3.81 -0.97 -25.89
CA ALA A 107 4.74 -0.13 -26.67
C ALA A 107 6.12 -0.79 -26.91
N GLN A 108 6.45 -1.85 -26.15
CA GLN A 108 7.68 -2.65 -26.28
C GLN A 108 7.43 -4.03 -26.93
N GLY A 109 6.20 -4.32 -27.37
CA GLY A 109 5.83 -5.64 -27.91
C GLY A 109 5.86 -6.77 -26.89
N ARG A 110 5.76 -6.46 -25.58
CA ARG A 110 5.82 -7.44 -24.48
C ARG A 110 4.49 -7.51 -23.72
N ARG A 111 4.26 -8.62 -23.02
CA ARG A 111 3.13 -8.77 -22.09
C ARG A 111 3.43 -8.04 -20.78
N SER A 112 2.45 -7.33 -20.22
CA SER A 112 2.55 -6.75 -18.87
C SER A 112 2.70 -7.84 -17.81
N PRO A 113 3.50 -7.61 -16.75
CA PRO A 113 3.44 -8.40 -15.52
C PRO A 113 2.07 -8.35 -14.86
N ILE A 114 1.86 -9.26 -13.92
CA ILE A 114 0.58 -9.51 -13.26
C ILE A 114 0.45 -8.61 -12.02
N ILE A 115 -0.74 -8.04 -11.81
CA ILE A 115 -1.13 -7.39 -10.56
C ILE A 115 -2.42 -7.99 -10.00
N VAL A 116 -2.35 -8.51 -8.78
CA VAL A 116 -3.46 -9.13 -8.03
C VAL A 116 -3.85 -8.20 -6.87
N LEU A 117 -5.14 -8.12 -6.52
CA LEU A 117 -5.64 -7.36 -5.37
C LEU A 117 -6.37 -8.28 -4.39
N TYR A 118 -5.95 -8.23 -3.13
CA TYR A 118 -6.69 -8.77 -1.99
C TYR A 118 -7.29 -7.62 -1.16
N LYS A 119 -8.62 -7.52 -1.17
CA LYS A 119 -9.38 -6.49 -0.45
C LYS A 119 -9.55 -6.86 1.03
N ILE A 120 -8.45 -6.81 1.79
CA ILE A 120 -8.43 -7.16 3.22
C ILE A 120 -7.65 -6.12 4.03
N ASP A 121 -7.96 -6.04 5.32
CA ASP A 121 -7.03 -5.45 6.28
C ASP A 121 -5.85 -6.41 6.48
N TYR A 122 -4.62 -5.90 6.41
CA TYR A 122 -3.40 -6.71 6.55
C TYR A 122 -3.24 -7.31 7.96
N ARG A 123 -3.95 -6.75 8.95
CA ARG A 123 -4.04 -7.24 10.34
C ARG A 123 -5.08 -8.36 10.51
N SER A 124 -5.90 -8.62 9.49
CA SER A 124 -6.94 -9.65 9.57
C SER A 124 -6.36 -11.06 9.48
N ALA A 125 -7.01 -12.04 10.13
CA ALA A 125 -6.61 -13.45 10.05
C ALA A 125 -6.53 -13.98 8.60
N SER A 126 -7.29 -13.39 7.68
CA SER A 126 -7.26 -13.67 6.24
C SER A 126 -5.89 -13.42 5.59
N MET A 127 -5.03 -12.59 6.18
CA MET A 127 -3.68 -12.33 5.66
C MET A 127 -2.82 -13.61 5.65
N ARG A 128 -3.03 -14.52 6.60
CA ARG A 128 -2.37 -15.84 6.61
C ARG A 128 -2.77 -16.68 5.40
N ALA A 129 -4.05 -16.63 5.00
CA ALA A 129 -4.54 -17.35 3.82
C ALA A 129 -4.05 -16.71 2.51
N VAL A 130 -3.84 -15.39 2.47
CA VAL A 130 -3.21 -14.71 1.33
C VAL A 130 -1.76 -15.17 1.17
N LEU A 131 -0.94 -15.09 2.22
CA LEU A 131 0.47 -15.51 2.15
C LEU A 131 0.62 -17.01 1.83
N GLY A 132 -0.28 -17.85 2.38
CA GLY A 132 -0.30 -19.30 2.12
C GLY A 132 -0.48 -19.69 0.65
N ARG A 133 -1.09 -18.84 -0.18
CA ARG A 133 -1.20 -19.07 -1.65
C ARG A 133 0.12 -18.93 -2.40
N TYR A 134 1.13 -18.34 -1.77
CA TYR A 134 2.43 -18.06 -2.37
C TYR A 134 3.55 -18.87 -1.72
N VAL A 135 3.23 -20.01 -1.09
CA VAL A 135 4.20 -20.99 -0.61
C VAL A 135 4.56 -21.93 -1.77
N LEU A 136 5.85 -22.11 -2.00
CA LEU A 136 6.38 -23.08 -2.96
C LEU A 136 6.53 -24.43 -2.27
N GLU A 137 5.93 -25.47 -2.84
CA GLU A 137 6.10 -26.84 -2.36
C GLU A 137 7.56 -27.30 -2.57
N ASN A 138 8.28 -27.58 -1.48
CA ASN A 138 9.62 -28.17 -1.48
C ASN A 138 9.82 -29.00 -0.20
N ASP A 139 10.49 -30.15 -0.31
CA ASP A 139 10.60 -31.21 0.72
C ASP A 139 11.31 -30.85 2.04
N SER A 140 11.71 -29.59 2.26
CA SER A 140 12.49 -29.21 3.46
C SER A 140 12.37 -27.76 3.93
N ASN A 141 12.05 -26.80 3.07
CA ASN A 141 11.89 -25.38 3.44
C ASN A 141 10.62 -24.81 2.80
N GLN A 142 9.73 -24.21 3.60
CA GLN A 142 8.66 -23.35 3.09
C GLN A 142 9.28 -22.06 2.54
N LEU A 143 9.52 -22.03 1.23
CA LEU A 143 9.97 -20.84 0.51
C LEU A 143 8.76 -20.12 -0.06
N SER A 144 8.66 -18.80 0.12
CA SER A 144 7.64 -18.02 -0.57
C SER A 144 8.10 -17.56 -1.96
N SER A 145 7.17 -17.50 -2.92
CA SER A 145 7.36 -16.76 -4.17
C SER A 145 7.28 -15.24 -3.98
N ILE A 146 6.80 -14.76 -2.81
CA ILE A 146 6.91 -13.36 -2.41
C ILE A 146 8.37 -13.07 -2.02
N ARG A 147 9.06 -12.30 -2.86
CA ARG A 147 10.49 -11.99 -2.71
C ARG A 147 10.76 -10.84 -1.75
N GLY A 148 9.75 -10.00 -1.51
CA GLY A 148 9.81 -8.90 -0.55
C GLY A 148 8.49 -8.17 -0.41
N VAL A 149 8.43 -7.32 0.62
CA VAL A 149 7.24 -6.56 1.01
C VAL A 149 7.56 -5.06 1.00
N ILE A 150 6.64 -4.25 0.49
CA ILE A 150 6.63 -2.79 0.66
C ILE A 150 5.38 -2.41 1.44
N HIS A 151 5.55 -1.79 2.61
CA HIS A 151 4.49 -1.52 3.55
C HIS A 151 4.17 -0.02 3.63
N PHE A 152 3.09 0.39 2.95
CA PHE A 152 2.51 1.74 2.94
C PHE A 152 1.31 1.90 3.89
N ALA A 153 0.64 0.82 4.27
CA ALA A 153 -0.60 0.85 5.05
C ALA A 153 -0.39 1.44 6.45
N ALA A 154 -0.78 2.70 6.63
CA ALA A 154 -0.75 3.39 7.91
C ALA A 154 -1.83 4.48 7.95
N TYR A 155 -2.40 4.72 9.12
CA TYR A 155 -3.05 6.01 9.39
C TYR A 155 -1.96 7.09 9.44
N LYS A 156 -2.22 8.23 8.79
CA LYS A 156 -1.17 9.18 8.38
C LYS A 156 -1.44 10.66 8.67
N SER A 157 -2.59 10.99 9.28
CA SER A 157 -2.94 12.36 9.62
C SER A 157 -2.40 12.72 11.01
N VAL A 158 -1.55 13.75 11.06
CA VAL A 158 -0.97 14.29 12.30
C VAL A 158 -2.08 14.77 13.25
N GLU A 159 -3.05 15.51 12.72
CA GLU A 159 -4.18 16.08 13.47
C GLU A 159 -5.09 14.97 14.04
N GLU A 160 -5.54 14.06 13.17
CA GLU A 160 -6.39 12.94 13.59
C GLU A 160 -5.68 12.04 14.61
N SER A 161 -4.38 11.81 14.47
CA SER A 161 -3.61 11.01 15.43
C SER A 161 -3.64 11.59 16.85
N THR A 162 -3.81 12.90 16.99
CA THR A 162 -3.91 13.57 18.28
C THR A 162 -5.30 13.39 18.91
N ILE A 163 -6.33 13.25 18.08
CA ILE A 163 -7.73 12.99 18.49
C ILE A 163 -7.95 11.49 18.78
N ARG A 164 -7.34 10.61 17.98
CA ARG A 164 -7.54 9.15 17.99
C ARG A 164 -6.21 8.37 18.16
N PRO A 165 -5.42 8.61 19.22
CA PRO A 165 -4.07 8.06 19.34
C PRO A 165 -4.03 6.52 19.41
N LEU A 166 -5.00 5.89 20.08
CA LEU A 166 -5.04 4.42 20.20
C LEU A 166 -5.20 3.73 18.85
N ASP A 167 -6.04 4.27 17.96
CA ASP A 167 -6.24 3.72 16.62
C ASP A 167 -4.96 3.79 15.78
N TYR A 168 -4.16 4.85 15.95
CA TYR A 168 -2.86 4.99 15.31
C TYR A 168 -1.85 3.95 15.84
N TYR A 169 -1.75 3.75 17.15
CA TYR A 169 -0.86 2.72 17.71
C TYR A 169 -1.31 1.29 17.34
N LEU A 170 -2.60 0.99 17.39
CA LEU A 170 -3.16 -0.31 16.98
C LEU A 170 -2.96 -0.58 15.48
N ASN A 171 -3.18 0.42 14.62
CA ASN A 171 -3.05 0.25 13.17
C ASN A 171 -1.59 0.23 12.70
N ASN A 172 -0.74 1.10 13.24
CA ASN A 172 0.61 1.30 12.70
C ASN A 172 1.67 0.46 13.44
N VAL A 173 1.54 0.28 14.77
CA VAL A 173 2.56 -0.39 15.59
C VAL A 173 2.19 -1.83 15.88
N ALA A 174 1.03 -2.09 16.51
CA ALA A 174 0.60 -3.45 16.82
C ALA A 174 0.41 -4.29 15.54
N GLY A 175 -0.28 -3.72 14.54
CA GLY A 175 -0.43 -4.36 13.23
C GLY A 175 0.90 -4.68 12.53
N LEU A 176 1.93 -3.83 12.66
CA LEU A 176 3.26 -4.12 12.12
C LEU A 176 3.92 -5.29 12.84
N ILE A 177 3.83 -5.37 14.17
CA ILE A 177 4.39 -6.47 14.98
C ILE A 177 3.75 -7.80 14.55
N ASP A 178 2.42 -7.86 14.51
CA ASP A 178 1.68 -9.06 14.10
C ASP A 178 2.04 -9.47 12.66
N PHE A 179 2.21 -8.49 11.77
CA PHE A 179 2.53 -8.74 10.37
C PHE A 179 3.98 -9.21 10.16
N LEU A 180 4.97 -8.65 10.87
CA LEU A 180 6.36 -9.12 10.82
C LEU A 180 6.48 -10.57 11.31
N GLY A 181 5.83 -10.91 12.44
CA GLY A 181 5.79 -12.28 12.94
C GLY A 181 5.11 -13.25 11.97
N LEU A 182 4.07 -12.79 11.25
CA LEU A 182 3.44 -13.60 10.19
C LEU A 182 4.36 -13.80 8.98
N LEU A 183 5.11 -12.77 8.55
CA LEU A 183 6.06 -12.87 7.43
C LEU A 183 7.20 -13.83 7.73
N GLU A 184 7.71 -13.85 8.96
CA GLU A 184 8.73 -14.80 9.42
C GLU A 184 8.24 -16.26 9.32
N VAL A 185 6.98 -16.53 9.69
CA VAL A 185 6.35 -17.86 9.53
C VAL A 185 6.28 -18.32 8.06
N PHE A 186 6.26 -17.39 7.10
CA PHE A 186 6.28 -17.69 5.66
C PHE A 186 7.66 -17.52 5.00
N GLY A 187 8.73 -17.28 5.78
CA GLY A 187 10.09 -17.12 5.28
C GLY A 187 10.33 -15.85 4.46
N ILE A 188 9.53 -14.80 4.65
CA ILE A 188 9.59 -13.55 3.86
C ILE A 188 10.38 -12.49 4.63
N PHE A 189 11.69 -12.45 4.38
CA PHE A 189 12.64 -11.64 5.17
C PHE A 189 13.07 -10.31 4.53
N SER A 190 12.49 -9.89 3.40
CA SER A 190 12.83 -8.61 2.73
C SER A 190 11.69 -7.60 2.90
N PHE A 191 11.95 -6.47 3.56
CA PHE A 191 10.90 -5.53 3.98
C PHE A 191 11.29 -4.06 3.80
N VAL A 192 10.48 -3.32 3.05
CA VAL A 192 10.59 -1.86 2.89
C VAL A 192 9.46 -1.19 3.65
N PHE A 193 9.81 -0.41 4.66
CA PHE A 193 8.88 0.34 5.50
C PHE A 193 8.75 1.79 5.05
N SER A 194 7.50 2.23 4.89
CA SER A 194 7.18 3.65 4.66
C SER A 194 7.27 4.44 5.95
N SER A 195 8.44 5.00 6.24
CA SER A 195 8.62 5.94 7.34
C SER A 195 8.28 7.37 6.91
N SER A 196 8.63 8.37 7.73
CA SER A 196 8.34 9.78 7.51
C SER A 196 9.40 10.64 8.16
N ALA A 197 9.74 11.78 7.54
CA ALA A 197 10.65 12.78 8.13
C ALA A 197 10.20 13.25 9.53
N THR A 198 8.93 13.07 9.91
CA THR A 198 8.44 13.32 11.28
C THR A 198 9.19 12.58 12.39
N VAL A 199 9.91 11.49 12.07
CA VAL A 199 10.78 10.80 13.05
C VAL A 199 11.97 11.65 13.50
N TYR A 200 12.40 12.65 12.71
CA TYR A 200 13.49 13.56 13.08
C TYR A 200 13.08 14.60 14.15
N GLY A 201 11.81 14.65 14.56
CA GLY A 201 11.34 15.42 15.72
C GLY A 201 11.78 16.89 15.69
N SER A 202 12.41 17.34 16.77
CA SER A 202 12.89 18.73 16.91
C SER A 202 13.96 19.11 15.88
N THR A 203 14.72 18.15 15.35
CA THR A 203 15.80 18.38 14.37
C THR A 203 15.27 18.93 13.06
N MET A 204 14.02 18.62 12.68
CA MET A 204 13.35 19.22 11.51
C MET A 204 13.31 20.75 11.53
N ASN A 205 13.27 21.34 12.72
CA ASN A 205 13.10 22.79 12.90
C ASN A 205 14.43 23.57 12.88
N ARG A 206 15.58 22.90 12.66
CA ARG A 206 16.91 23.54 12.68
C ARG A 206 17.26 24.33 11.41
N GLY A 207 16.43 24.27 10.37
CA GLY A 207 16.65 25.02 9.11
C GLY A 207 17.80 24.49 8.23
N ALA A 208 18.36 23.32 8.56
CA ALA A 208 19.40 22.64 7.80
C ALA A 208 18.83 21.40 7.08
N PRO A 209 19.51 20.88 6.03
CA PRO A 209 19.19 19.57 5.46
C PRO A 209 19.19 18.48 6.53
N LEU A 210 18.31 17.48 6.37
CA LEU A 210 18.26 16.33 7.28
C LEU A 210 19.03 15.16 6.67
N HIS A 211 19.97 14.63 7.44
CA HIS A 211 20.76 13.46 7.10
C HIS A 211 20.31 12.26 7.94
N GLU A 212 20.52 11.05 7.43
CA GLU A 212 20.13 9.79 8.07
C GLU A 212 20.75 9.64 9.48
N GLU A 213 22.01 10.05 9.61
CA GLU A 213 22.80 10.14 10.85
C GLU A 213 22.17 11.00 11.96
N HIS A 214 21.24 11.90 11.64
CA HIS A 214 20.47 12.66 12.63
C HIS A 214 19.51 11.79 13.45
N LEU A 215 19.25 10.54 13.03
CA LEU A 215 18.53 9.55 13.82
C LEU A 215 18.99 8.12 13.50
N VAL A 216 19.69 7.52 14.46
CA VAL A 216 20.01 6.08 14.51
C VAL A 216 19.24 5.40 15.65
N HIS A 217 18.97 4.10 15.50
CA HIS A 217 18.28 3.29 16.53
C HIS A 217 19.24 2.42 17.34
N HIS A 218 20.43 2.12 16.79
CA HIS A 218 21.54 1.44 17.47
C HIS A 218 22.80 2.32 17.42
N GLU A 219 23.73 2.12 18.37
CA GLU A 219 25.02 2.82 18.33
C GLU A 219 25.73 2.53 17.01
N THR A 220 26.05 3.60 16.28
CA THR A 220 26.55 3.52 14.90
C THR A 220 27.83 4.33 14.78
N LYS A 221 28.86 3.76 14.16
CA LYS A 221 30.06 4.50 13.77
C LYS A 221 29.95 4.89 12.31
N VAL A 222 30.23 6.15 11.99
CA VAL A 222 30.30 6.66 10.62
C VAL A 222 31.71 7.17 10.37
N GLU A 223 32.36 6.61 9.36
CA GLU A 223 33.67 7.06 8.89
C GLU A 223 33.46 8.29 7.98
N GLY A 224 33.92 9.46 8.43
CA GLY A 224 33.92 10.67 7.63
C GLY A 224 35.00 10.64 6.55
N GLY A 225 34.86 11.48 5.51
CA GLY A 225 35.83 11.57 4.41
C GLY A 225 37.22 12.14 4.77
N SER A 226 37.55 12.25 6.05
CA SER A 226 38.79 12.85 6.58
C SER A 226 39.26 12.15 7.87
N ASP A 227 39.34 10.81 7.88
CA ASP A 227 39.80 9.95 9.00
C ASP A 227 39.04 10.09 10.34
N GLU A 228 38.04 10.96 10.41
CA GLU A 228 37.28 11.26 11.63
C GLU A 228 36.09 10.30 11.75
N THR A 229 36.17 9.39 12.73
CA THR A 229 35.07 8.46 13.05
C THR A 229 34.07 9.14 13.99
N THR A 230 32.87 9.43 13.48
CA THR A 230 31.78 9.98 14.29
C THR A 230 31.01 8.83 14.97
N HIS A 231 30.85 8.93 16.29
CA HIS A 231 30.05 8.00 17.09
C HIS A 231 28.63 8.55 17.27
N LEU A 232 27.64 7.89 16.65
CA LEU A 232 26.23 8.22 16.75
C LEU A 232 25.56 7.39 17.85
N VAL A 233 24.92 8.07 18.79
CA VAL A 233 24.20 7.45 19.91
C VAL A 233 22.69 7.53 19.63
N PRO A 234 21.91 6.45 19.85
CA PRO A 234 20.46 6.49 19.68
C PRO A 234 19.77 7.52 20.57
N GLY A 235 18.84 8.26 20.00
CA GLY A 235 18.06 9.23 20.76
C GLY A 235 17.24 10.15 19.87
N ILE A 236 16.07 10.55 20.37
CA ILE A 236 15.21 11.53 19.70
C ILE A 236 14.58 12.49 20.71
N THR A 237 14.35 13.73 20.27
CA THR A 237 13.65 14.75 21.07
C THR A 237 12.57 15.42 20.24
N GLY A 238 11.46 15.83 20.87
CA GLY A 238 10.44 16.64 20.22
C GLY A 238 9.60 15.92 19.16
N LEU A 239 9.31 14.61 19.31
CA LEU A 239 8.25 13.95 18.54
C LEU A 239 6.89 14.55 18.94
N THR A 240 6.29 15.36 18.07
CA THR A 240 5.13 16.21 18.40
C THR A 240 3.78 15.51 18.33
N SER A 241 3.63 14.43 17.56
CA SER A 241 2.34 13.77 17.30
C SER A 241 2.37 12.26 17.55
N PRO A 242 1.23 11.64 17.91
CA PRO A 242 1.11 10.18 17.96
C PRO A 242 1.48 9.51 16.63
N TYR A 243 1.09 10.08 15.48
CA TYR A 243 1.54 9.59 14.16
C TYR A 243 3.08 9.49 14.06
N GLY A 244 3.80 10.59 14.34
CA GLY A 244 5.27 10.60 14.28
C GLY A 244 5.91 9.61 15.25
N ARG A 245 5.32 9.43 16.45
CA ARG A 245 5.74 8.40 17.40
C ARG A 245 5.51 6.98 16.87
N THR A 246 4.39 6.72 16.18
CA THR A 246 4.20 5.39 15.55
C THR A 246 5.30 5.08 14.55
N LYS A 247 5.68 6.04 13.68
CA LYS A 247 6.75 5.83 12.69
C LYS A 247 8.11 5.61 13.35
N TYR A 248 8.43 6.37 14.40
CA TYR A 248 9.64 6.16 15.19
C TYR A 248 9.68 4.76 15.84
N PHE A 249 8.59 4.35 16.51
CA PHE A 249 8.52 3.01 17.12
C PHE A 249 8.60 1.89 16.09
N CYS A 250 7.97 2.04 14.93
CA CYS A 250 8.13 1.09 13.83
C CYS A 250 9.58 0.98 13.35
N GLU A 251 10.30 2.09 13.17
CA GLU A 251 11.73 2.02 12.79
C GLU A 251 12.58 1.32 13.86
N ALA A 252 12.35 1.61 15.15
CA ALA A 252 13.06 0.95 16.25
C ALA A 252 12.79 -0.56 16.28
N ILE A 253 11.53 -0.98 16.19
CA ILE A 253 11.13 -2.40 16.11
C ILE A 253 11.82 -3.10 14.92
N LEU A 254 11.85 -2.46 13.75
CA LEU A 254 12.53 -3.01 12.57
C LEU A 254 14.05 -3.13 12.79
N ALA A 255 14.67 -2.13 13.41
CA ALA A 255 16.09 -2.17 13.75
C ALA A 255 16.43 -3.28 14.78
N ASP A 256 15.57 -3.50 15.77
CA ASP A 256 15.71 -4.56 16.77
C ASP A 256 15.54 -5.95 16.12
N VAL A 257 14.51 -6.15 15.31
CA VAL A 257 14.24 -7.44 14.63
C VAL A 257 15.37 -7.79 13.65
N ALA A 258 15.85 -6.83 12.86
CA ALA A 258 16.96 -7.05 11.93
C ALA A 258 18.31 -7.27 12.64
N HIS A 259 18.51 -6.68 13.84
CA HIS A 259 19.69 -6.97 14.66
C HIS A 259 19.61 -8.37 15.30
N ALA A 260 18.43 -8.80 15.75
CA ALA A 260 18.22 -10.09 16.39
C ALA A 260 18.22 -11.29 15.42
N ASN A 261 17.74 -11.10 14.19
CA ASN A 261 17.69 -12.14 13.16
C ASN A 261 18.30 -11.63 11.83
N PRO A 262 19.58 -11.95 11.53
CA PRO A 262 20.29 -11.51 10.32
C PRO A 262 19.71 -11.98 8.97
N ALA A 263 18.71 -12.85 8.95
CA ALA A 263 17.99 -13.17 7.71
C ALA A 263 17.22 -11.95 7.17
N TRP A 264 16.77 -11.06 8.07
CA TRP A 264 16.01 -9.87 7.72
C TRP A 264 16.85 -8.82 7.00
N ARG A 265 16.34 -8.38 5.85
CA ARG A 265 16.80 -7.21 5.09
C ARG A 265 15.72 -6.15 5.16
N MET A 266 15.88 -5.22 6.09
CA MET A 266 14.91 -4.16 6.35
C MET A 266 15.43 -2.80 5.89
N THR A 267 14.55 -2.04 5.23
CA THR A 267 14.82 -0.67 4.81
C THR A 267 13.68 0.24 5.25
N ALA A 268 13.98 1.25 6.05
CA ALA A 268 13.03 2.31 6.38
C ALA A 268 13.29 3.54 5.49
N LEU A 269 12.28 3.93 4.70
CA LEU A 269 12.35 5.09 3.82
C LEU A 269 11.65 6.28 4.47
N ARG A 270 12.43 7.29 4.90
CA ARG A 270 11.91 8.48 5.58
C ARG A 270 11.37 9.50 4.58
N TYR A 271 10.12 9.35 4.16
CA TYR A 271 9.49 10.27 3.20
C TYR A 271 9.24 11.66 3.80
N PHE A 272 9.49 12.70 3.01
CA PHE A 272 9.08 14.08 3.32
C PHE A 272 7.59 14.29 2.94
N ASN A 273 7.28 15.32 2.16
CA ASN A 273 5.93 15.63 1.69
C ASN A 273 5.83 15.26 0.19
N PRO A 274 5.46 14.02 -0.17
CA PRO A 274 5.29 13.63 -1.56
C PRO A 274 4.12 14.39 -2.20
N VAL A 275 4.36 15.00 -3.35
CA VAL A 275 3.40 15.83 -4.10
C VAL A 275 3.48 15.58 -5.61
N GLY A 276 2.38 15.80 -6.32
CA GLY A 276 2.26 15.66 -7.77
C GLY A 276 1.34 14.52 -8.22
N LEU A 277 1.32 14.22 -9.52
CA LEU A 277 0.45 13.22 -10.16
C LEU A 277 1.21 12.55 -11.33
N THR A 278 0.81 11.35 -11.73
CA THR A 278 1.40 10.67 -12.90
C THR A 278 1.21 11.53 -14.15
N LEU A 279 2.18 11.54 -15.07
CA LEU A 279 2.12 12.30 -16.32
C LEU A 279 0.80 12.10 -17.10
N LEU A 280 0.21 10.90 -17.12
CA LEU A 280 -1.10 10.68 -17.75
C LEU A 280 -2.27 11.34 -16.99
N GLY A 281 -2.24 11.32 -15.65
CA GLY A 281 -3.20 12.05 -14.82
C GLY A 281 -3.07 13.57 -14.98
N ALA A 282 -1.85 14.06 -15.20
CA ALA A 282 -1.62 15.44 -15.62
C ALA A 282 -2.19 15.72 -17.03
N THR A 283 -2.07 14.80 -17.99
CA THR A 283 -2.67 14.95 -19.33
C THR A 283 -4.19 15.07 -19.27
N LEU A 284 -4.87 14.28 -18.43
CA LEU A 284 -6.31 14.39 -18.21
C LEU A 284 -6.71 15.73 -17.56
N ARG A 285 -5.85 16.31 -16.69
CA ARG A 285 -6.05 17.65 -16.12
C ARG A 285 -5.63 18.81 -17.02
N ARG A 286 -4.81 18.62 -18.07
CA ARG A 286 -4.41 19.68 -19.03
C ARG A 286 -5.56 20.21 -19.89
N LEU A 287 -6.75 19.60 -19.80
CA LEU A 287 -8.01 20.17 -20.31
C LEU A 287 -8.56 21.33 -19.45
N ALA A 288 -7.99 21.58 -18.26
CA ALA A 288 -8.21 22.79 -17.47
C ALA A 288 -6.93 23.67 -17.48
N PRO A 289 -7.03 24.99 -17.74
CA PRO A 289 -5.86 25.82 -17.96
C PRO A 289 -5.14 26.20 -16.66
N ARG A 290 -3.80 26.25 -16.74
CA ARG A 290 -2.82 26.71 -15.73
C ARG A 290 -2.48 25.73 -14.59
N CYS A 291 -1.50 24.87 -14.83
CA CYS A 291 -0.62 24.36 -13.77
C CYS A 291 0.83 24.19 -14.31
N PRO A 292 1.89 24.45 -13.52
CA PRO A 292 3.28 24.15 -13.88
C PRO A 292 3.56 22.64 -14.01
N ASP A 293 4.77 22.31 -14.45
CA ASP A 293 5.13 20.95 -14.84
C ASP A 293 5.13 19.94 -13.66
N PRO A 294 4.40 18.81 -13.75
CA PRO A 294 4.18 17.92 -12.61
C PRO A 294 5.15 16.73 -12.62
N THR A 295 6.44 16.99 -12.44
CA THR A 295 7.43 15.92 -12.22
C THR A 295 7.48 15.58 -10.72
N ILE A 296 6.98 14.40 -10.33
CA ILE A 296 7.13 13.92 -8.95
C ILE A 296 8.60 13.58 -8.71
N THR A 297 9.25 14.30 -7.79
CA THR A 297 10.56 13.92 -7.24
C THR A 297 10.37 13.49 -5.78
N PRO A 298 10.30 12.17 -5.50
CA PRO A 298 10.26 11.70 -4.13
C PRO A 298 11.66 11.79 -3.53
N SER A 299 11.90 12.72 -2.59
CA SER A 299 13.08 12.65 -1.73
C SER A 299 12.87 11.53 -0.71
N ALA A 300 13.57 10.42 -0.93
CA ALA A 300 13.60 9.26 -0.04
C ALA A 300 15.05 8.96 0.34
N HIS A 301 15.29 8.92 1.65
CA HIS A 301 16.57 8.59 2.25
C HIS A 301 16.56 7.13 2.71
N THR A 302 17.64 6.39 2.44
CA THR A 302 17.67 4.92 2.52
C THR A 302 18.46 4.48 3.74
N ILE A 303 17.78 3.85 4.71
CA ILE A 303 18.45 3.09 5.76
C ILE A 303 18.62 1.66 5.26
N LEU A 304 19.85 1.26 4.97
CA LEU A 304 20.23 -0.15 5.09
C LEU A 304 20.50 -0.39 6.57
N VAL A 305 19.74 -1.26 7.23
CA VAL A 305 20.19 -1.78 8.54
C VAL A 305 21.37 -2.71 8.24
N PRO A 306 22.61 -2.38 8.66
CA PRO A 306 23.74 -3.22 8.33
C PRO A 306 23.63 -4.52 9.12
N ALA A 307 23.57 -5.65 8.41
CA ALA A 307 23.87 -6.93 9.02
C ALA A 307 25.33 -6.86 9.51
N GLN A 308 25.53 -6.82 10.83
CA GLN A 308 26.88 -6.84 11.38
C GLN A 308 27.54 -8.17 11.01
N ALA A 309 28.63 -8.10 10.26
CA ALA A 309 29.56 -9.21 10.18
C ALA A 309 30.10 -9.45 11.60
N GLN A 310 29.78 -10.60 12.19
CA GLN A 310 30.42 -11.04 13.43
C GLN A 310 31.90 -11.40 13.16
N PRO A 311 32.77 -11.27 14.17
CA PRO A 311 34.22 -11.46 14.04
C PRO A 311 34.63 -12.91 13.71
#